data_AF-A0A6V7XTF3-F1
#
_entry.id   AF-A0A6V7XTF3-F1
#
_cell.length_a   1.000
_cell.length_b   1.000
_cell.length_c   1.000
_cell.angle_alpha   90.00
_cell.angle_beta   90.00
_cell.angle_gamma   90.00
#
_symmetry.space_group_name_H-M   'P 1'
#
loop_
_entity.id
_entity.type
_entity.pdbx_description
1 polymer ?
#
loop_
_entity_poly.entity_id
_entity_poly.type
_entity_poly.pdbx_seq_one_letter_code
_entity_poly.pdbx_strand_id
1 'polypeptide(L)' 'MQLYALYKQGSCGDNNNCKPGTFDIRGKKKWEAWNGKKGLSIEEAQKQYIEFANKMIIKYGLC' A
#
# COMPACT_ATOMS: atom_id res chain seq x y z
N MET A 1 -5.62 1.55 -3.93
CA MET A 1 -5.14 1.57 -2.53
C MET A 1 -3.91 0.67 -2.33
N GLN A 2 -3.72 -0.41 -3.11
CA GLN A 2 -2.54 -1.28 -3.03
C GLN A 2 -1.20 -0.55 -3.20
N LEU A 3 -1.07 0.30 -4.23
CA LEU A 3 0.17 1.06 -4.46
C LEU A 3 0.55 1.92 -3.23
N TYR A 4 -0.43 2.57 -2.59
CA TYR A 4 -0.24 3.33 -1.36
C TYR A 4 0.19 2.44 -0.19
N ALA A 5 -0.46 1.29 0.00
CA ALA A 5 -0.11 0.35 1.07
C ALA A 5 1.31 -0.20 0.93
N LEU A 6 1.70 -0.61 -0.28
CA LEU A 6 3.03 -1.12 -0.59
C LEU A 6 4.09 -0.03 -0.43
N TYR A 7 3.81 1.19 -0.90
CA TYR A 7 4.70 2.33 -0.68
C TYR A 7 4.90 2.63 0.81
N LYS A 8 3.80 2.71 1.58
CA LYS A 8 3.87 2.96 3.02
C LYS A 8 4.60 1.84 3.77
N GLN A 9 4.36 0.58 3.43
CA GLN A 9 5.05 -0.56 4.02
C GLN A 9 6.54 -0.60 3.64
N GLY A 10 6.87 -0.32 2.37
CA GLY A 10 8.25 -0.31 1.87
C GLY A 10 9.06 0.94 2.25
N SER A 11 8.44 1.97 2.85
CA SER A 11 9.15 3.16 3.36
C SER A 11 9.11 3.27 4.87
N CYS A 12 8.00 2.89 5.51
CA CYS A 12 7.78 3.06 6.94
C CYS A 12 7.67 1.72 7.71
N GLY A 13 7.62 0.58 7.02
CA GLY A 13 7.34 -0.70 7.64
C GLY A 13 5.90 -0.81 8.14
N ASP A 14 5.70 -1.62 9.19
CA ASP A 14 4.39 -1.93 9.75
C ASP A 14 3.62 -0.69 10.22
N ASN A 15 2.31 -0.69 9.93
CA ASN A 15 1.42 0.36 10.37
C ASN A 15 1.19 0.29 11.88
N ASN A 16 1.67 1.30 12.61
CA ASN A 16 1.45 1.47 14.05
C ASN A 16 0.43 2.57 14.37
N ASN A 17 -0.21 3.17 13.37
CA ASN A 17 -1.17 4.25 13.59
C ASN A 17 -2.52 3.70 14.05
N CYS A 18 -3.26 4.47 14.84
CA CYS A 18 -4.62 4.14 15.23
C CYS A 18 -5.57 4.10 14.03
N LYS A 19 -6.56 3.19 14.07
CA LYS A 19 -7.58 3.08 13.04
C LYS A 19 -8.40 4.39 12.96
N PRO A 20 -8.55 5.01 11.78
CA PRO A 20 -9.37 6.20 11.62
C PRO A 20 -10.84 5.97 12.00
N GLY A 21 -11.50 7.02 12.51
CA GLY A 21 -12.91 6.98 12.88
C GLY A 21 -13.83 6.65 11.70
N THR A 22 -15.02 6.15 11.98
CA THR A 22 -15.99 5.65 10.98
C THR A 22 -16.46 6.71 9.98
N PHE A 23 -16.38 7.99 10.32
CA PHE A 23 -16.72 9.10 9.44
C PHE A 23 -15.65 9.41 8.37
N ASP A 24 -14.39 8.98 8.56
CA ASP A 24 -13.34 9.09 7.55
C ASP A 24 -13.17 7.78 6.77
N ILE A 25 -14.10 7.54 5.85
CA ILE A 25 -14.12 6.35 5.00
C ILE A 25 -12.85 6.24 4.13
N ARG A 26 -12.29 7.39 3.70
CA ARG A 26 -11.11 7.41 2.83
C ARG A 26 -9.85 7.09 3.62
N GLY A 27 -9.68 7.68 4.79
CA GLY A 27 -8.61 7.37 5.73
C GLY A 27 -8.69 5.91 6.18
N LYS A 28 -9.89 5.44 6.54
CA LYS A 28 -10.12 4.04 6.92
C LYS A 28 -9.67 3.06 5.82
N LYS A 29 -10.04 3.29 4.55
CA LYS A 29 -9.61 2.45 3.43
C LYS A 29 -8.10 2.44 3.22
N LYS A 30 -7.44 3.60 3.36
CA LYS A 30 -5.97 3.70 3.27
C LYS A 30 -5.29 2.94 4.41
N TRP A 31 -5.81 3.14 5.63
CA TRP A 31 -5.31 2.48 6.83
C TRP A 31 -5.49 0.97 6.75
N GLU A 32 -6.66 0.48 6.34
CA GLU A 32 -6.94 -0.94 6.17
C GLU A 32 -6.05 -1.57 5.10
N ALA A 33 -5.81 -0.86 3.99
CA ALA A 33 -4.91 -1.34 2.95
C ALA A 33 -3.46 -1.48 3.45
N TRP A 34 -2.95 -0.49 4.23
CA TRP A 34 -1.61 -0.56 4.81
C TRP A 34 -1.53 -1.60 5.93
N ASN A 35 -2.50 -1.63 6.85
CA ASN A 35 -2.55 -2.60 7.94
C ASN A 35 -2.69 -4.04 7.44
N GLY A 36 -3.35 -4.26 6.29
CA GLY A 36 -3.41 -5.57 5.64
C GLY A 36 -2.07 -6.07 5.06
N LYS A 37 -1.03 -5.23 5.05
CA LYS A 37 0.34 -5.59 4.64
C LYS A 37 1.30 -5.70 5.83
N LYS A 38 0.78 -5.69 7.07
CA LYS A 38 1.58 -5.86 8.28
C LYS A 38 2.33 -7.21 8.27
N GLY A 39 3.58 -7.20 8.70
CA GLY A 39 4.48 -8.35 8.67
C GLY A 39 5.20 -8.56 7.33
N LEU A 40 4.88 -7.77 6.30
CA LEU A 40 5.63 -7.77 5.05
C LEU A 40 6.93 -6.99 5.25
N SER A 41 8.07 -7.59 4.89
CA SER A 41 9.36 -6.91 4.98
C SER A 41 9.42 -5.72 4.02
N ILE A 42 10.29 -4.75 4.33
CA ILE A 42 10.47 -3.56 3.52
C ILE A 42 10.87 -3.91 2.08
N GLU A 43 11.84 -4.82 1.91
CA GLU A 43 12.28 -5.27 0.58
C GLU A 43 11.16 -5.94 -0.21
N GLU A 44 10.38 -6.80 0.45
CA GLU A 44 9.29 -7.52 -0.19
C GLU A 44 8.16 -6.56 -0.60
N ALA A 45 7.89 -5.55 0.23
CA ALA A 45 6.94 -4.48 -0.09
C ALA A 45 7.40 -3.66 -1.32
N GLN A 46 8.69 -3.35 -1.42
CA GLN A 46 9.26 -2.63 -2.56
C GLN A 46 9.23 -3.47 -3.85
N LYS A 47 9.55 -4.76 -3.78
CA LYS A 47 9.43 -5.68 -4.93
C LYS A 47 8.00 -5.74 -5.45
N GLN A 48 7.04 -5.97 -4.56
CA GLN A 48 5.62 -5.99 -4.93
C GLN A 48 5.15 -4.63 -5.47
N TYR A 49 5.69 -3.52 -4.98
CA TYR A 49 5.39 -2.19 -5.52
C TYR A 49 5.83 -2.07 -6.98
N ILE A 50 7.07 -2.47 -7.29
CA ILE A 50 7.62 -2.40 -8.66
C ILE A 50 6.83 -3.30 -9.60
N GLU A 51 6.55 -4.54 -9.18
CA GLU A 51 5.76 -5.48 -9.98
C GLU A 51 4.35 -4.92 -10.27
N PHE A 52 3.70 -4.38 -9.24
CA PHE A 52 2.38 -3.78 -9.40
C PHE A 52 2.42 -2.53 -10.27
N ALA A 53 3.44 -1.67 -10.12
CA ALA A 53 3.61 -0.49 -10.95
C ALA A 53 3.81 -0.86 -12.42
N ASN A 54 4.70 -1.82 -12.72
CA ASN A 54 4.92 -2.34 -14.07
C ASN A 54 3.63 -2.93 -14.66
N LYS A 55 2.90 -3.73 -13.87
CA LYS A 55 1.60 -4.28 -14.29
C LYS A 55 0.58 -3.19 -14.63
N MET A 56 0.56 -2.10 -13.87
CA MET A 56 -0.33 -0.97 -14.14
C MET A 56 0.10 -0.20 -15.39
N ILE A 57 1.39 0.03 -15.59
CA ILE A 57 1.93 0.66 -16.81
C ILE A 57 1.54 -0.14 -18.05
N ILE A 58 1.75 -1.47 -18.02
CA ILE A 58 1.35 -2.38 -19.11
C ILE A 58 -0.17 -2.36 -19.32
N LYS A 59 -0.94 -2.41 -18.23
CA LYS A 59 -2.40 -2.48 -18.30
C LYS A 59 -3.05 -1.22 -18.88
N TYR A 60 -2.52 -0.04 -18.54
CA TYR A 60 -3.09 1.23 -18.98
C TYR A 60 -2.37 1.82 -20.19
N GLY A 61 -1.34 1.15 -20.72
CA GLY A 61 -0.76 1.45 -22.03
C GLY A 61 -0.23 2.87 -22.14
N LEU A 62 0.61 3.31 -21.19
CA LEU A 62 1.49 4.46 -21.42
C LEU A 62 2.66 4.01 -22.30
N CYS A 63 2.34 3.68 -23.54
CA CYS A 63 3.27 3.55 -24.65
C CYS A 63 3.11 4.75 -25.58
#